data_AF-A0A7D3X0I7-F1
#
_entry.id   AF-A0A7D3X0I7-F1
#
_cell.length_a   1.000
_cell.length_b   1.000
_cell.length_c   1.000
_cell.angle_alpha   90.00
_cell.angle_beta   90.00
_cell.angle_gamma   90.00
#
_symmetry.space_group_name_H-M   'P 1'
#
loop_
_entity.id
_entity.type
_entity.pdbx_description
1 polymer ?
#
loop_
_entity_poly.entity_id
_entity_poly.type
_entity_poly.pdbx_seq_one_letter_code
_entity_poly.pdbx_strand_id
1 'polypeptide(L)'
;MRLHAAAHTMPRIRYDMQRTAELGGGLEERYWQTTNYPQFDAQGHLQAILLKTTDVTEQQQAEERARIIERDLLESQARSSFILEALPVMVWTTRADGVADYFNQRWLTFTGKQMEQEVGFGWLDGVHSDDRASAGAAWRQAYESGTSYQTEYRLHCADGRLRRLSLL
;
A
#
# COMPACT_ATOMS: atom_id res chain seq x y z
N MET A 1 -35.54 22.23 -7.37
CA MET A 1 -35.94 22.00 -8.78
C MET A 1 -34.67 22.03 -9.62
N ARG A 2 -34.09 20.88 -9.97
CA ARG A 2 -32.85 20.81 -10.76
C ARG A 2 -33.20 21.07 -12.23
N LEU A 3 -32.65 22.13 -12.83
CA LEU A 3 -32.74 22.38 -14.26
C LEU A 3 -31.89 21.34 -14.99
N HIS A 4 -32.52 20.28 -15.48
CA HIS A 4 -31.87 19.22 -16.28
C HIS A 4 -31.61 19.71 -17.72
N ALA A 5 -30.85 20.81 -17.86
CA ALA A 5 -30.43 21.34 -19.16
C ALA A 5 -29.10 20.74 -19.66
N ALA A 6 -28.43 19.95 -18.83
CA ALA A 6 -27.15 19.32 -19.13
C ALA A 6 -27.26 17.79 -19.15
N ALA A 7 -26.28 17.14 -19.77
CA ALA A 7 -26.16 15.70 -19.74
C ALA A 7 -26.09 15.19 -18.29
N HIS A 8 -26.85 14.14 -18.00
CA HIS A 8 -26.88 13.53 -16.67
C HIS A 8 -26.66 12.03 -16.75
N THR A 9 -25.55 11.57 -16.18
CA THR A 9 -25.22 10.15 -16.08
C THR A 9 -25.82 9.56 -14.82
N MET A 10 -26.65 8.54 -14.98
CA MET A 10 -27.24 7.80 -13.89
C MET A 10 -26.20 6.87 -13.24
N PRO A 11 -26.40 6.48 -11.96
CA PRO A 11 -25.61 5.43 -11.34
C PRO A 11 -25.62 4.15 -12.18
N ARG A 12 -24.55 3.35 -12.05
CA ARG A 12 -24.47 2.05 -12.72
C ARG A 12 -25.55 1.13 -12.15
N ILE A 13 -26.23 0.42 -13.03
CA ILE A 13 -27.29 -0.53 -12.69
C ILE A 13 -26.77 -1.92 -13.02
N ARG A 14 -26.82 -2.82 -12.03
CA ARG A 14 -26.57 -4.24 -12.23
C ARG A 14 -27.79 -4.89 -12.88
N TYR A 15 -27.55 -5.70 -13.90
CA TYR A 15 -28.57 -6.49 -14.58
C TYR A 15 -27.99 -7.83 -14.99
N ASP A 16 -28.48 -8.91 -14.39
CA ASP A 16 -27.98 -10.26 -14.68
C ASP A 16 -28.66 -10.79 -15.95
N MET A 17 -27.88 -11.13 -16.98
CA MET A 17 -28.37 -11.67 -18.26
C MET A 17 -28.24 -13.19 -18.31
N GLN A 18 -29.22 -13.87 -18.89
CA GLN A 18 -29.16 -15.32 -19.07
C GLN A 18 -28.19 -15.68 -20.20
N ARG A 19 -27.19 -16.53 -19.92
CA ARG A 19 -26.31 -17.07 -20.95
C ARG A 19 -27.06 -18.14 -21.76
N THR A 20 -26.76 -18.22 -23.05
CA THR A 20 -27.26 -19.30 -23.90
C THR A 20 -26.68 -20.65 -23.47
N ALA A 21 -27.37 -21.75 -23.80
CA ALA A 21 -26.90 -23.10 -23.47
C ALA A 21 -25.50 -23.41 -24.06
N GLU A 22 -25.19 -22.82 -25.22
CA GLU A 22 -23.88 -22.93 -25.89
C GLU A 22 -22.76 -22.19 -25.14
N LEU A 23 -23.10 -21.18 -24.31
CA LEU A 23 -22.17 -20.40 -23.50
C LEU A 23 -22.09 -20.91 -22.03
N GLY A 24 -22.52 -22.14 -21.79
CA GLY A 24 -22.47 -22.79 -20.48
C GLY A 24 -23.70 -22.56 -19.59
N GLY A 25 -24.74 -21.88 -20.10
CA GLY A 25 -25.94 -21.55 -19.32
C GLY A 25 -25.68 -20.67 -18.10
N GLY A 26 -26.71 -20.46 -17.28
CA GLY A 26 -26.62 -19.66 -16.05
C GLY A 26 -26.76 -18.15 -16.25
N LEU A 27 -26.57 -17.39 -15.17
CA LEU A 27 -26.65 -15.93 -15.15
C LEU A 27 -25.27 -15.31 -15.34
N GLU A 28 -25.20 -14.25 -16.11
CA GLU A 28 -24.05 -13.39 -16.30
C GLU A 28 -24.33 -12.01 -15.71
N GLU A 29 -23.55 -11.61 -14.72
CA GLU A 29 -23.63 -10.29 -14.14
C GLU A 29 -23.16 -9.23 -15.15
N ARG A 30 -24.03 -8.26 -15.46
CA ARG A 30 -23.71 -7.11 -16.31
C ARG A 30 -24.00 -5.80 -15.60
N TYR A 31 -23.26 -4.76 -15.97
CA TYR A 31 -23.47 -3.41 -15.48
C TYR A 31 -23.72 -2.46 -16.63
N TRP A 32 -24.78 -1.67 -16.51
CA TRP A 32 -25.17 -0.68 -17.51
C TRP A 32 -25.11 0.71 -16.92
N GLN A 33 -24.65 1.68 -17.71
CA GLN A 33 -24.65 3.08 -17.35
C GLN A 33 -25.37 3.89 -18.41
N THR A 34 -26.40 4.63 -17.98
CA THR A 34 -27.22 5.44 -18.87
C THR A 34 -26.91 6.90 -18.67
N THR A 35 -26.68 7.63 -19.77
CA THR A 35 -26.56 9.08 -19.77
C THR A 35 -27.71 9.70 -20.57
N ASN A 36 -28.40 10.65 -19.94
CA ASN A 36 -29.54 11.36 -20.51
C ASN A 36 -29.05 12.66 -21.11
N TYR A 37 -29.34 12.90 -22.40
CA TYR A 37 -29.00 14.10 -23.14
C TYR A 37 -30.28 14.84 -23.53
N PRO A 38 -30.70 15.88 -22.78
CA PRO A 38 -31.86 16.67 -23.15
C PRO A 38 -31.60 17.41 -24.46
N GLN A 39 -32.59 17.42 -25.36
CA GLN A 39 -32.57 18.12 -26.64
C GLN A 39 -33.61 19.24 -26.60
N PHE A 40 -33.18 20.44 -26.93
CA PHE A 40 -34.02 21.64 -26.89
C PHE A 40 -34.27 22.16 -28.31
N ASP A 41 -35.45 22.73 -28.54
CA ASP A 41 -35.75 23.45 -29.78
C ASP A 41 -35.07 24.83 -29.83
N ALA A 42 -35.26 25.55 -30.92
CA ALA A 42 -34.70 26.90 -31.11
C ALA A 42 -35.25 27.94 -30.11
N GLN A 43 -36.37 27.65 -29.46
CA GLN A 43 -37.01 28.49 -28.45
C GLN A 43 -36.59 28.10 -27.01
N GLY A 44 -35.78 27.06 -26.85
CA GLY A 44 -35.29 26.58 -25.56
C GLY A 44 -36.27 25.64 -24.83
N HIS A 45 -37.32 25.15 -25.48
CA HIS A 45 -38.21 24.14 -24.89
C HIS A 45 -37.66 22.74 -25.08
N LEU A 46 -37.83 21.89 -24.07
CA LEU A 46 -37.40 20.49 -24.13
C LEU A 46 -38.23 19.75 -25.19
N GLN A 47 -37.56 19.27 -26.23
CA GLN A 47 -38.18 18.53 -27.34
C GLN A 47 -38.08 17.01 -27.13
N ALA A 48 -36.94 16.53 -26.64
CA ALA A 48 -36.68 15.11 -26.41
C ALA A 48 -35.59 14.88 -25.36
N ILE A 49 -35.48 13.64 -24.87
CA ILE A 49 -34.34 13.18 -24.10
C ILE A 49 -33.74 11.98 -24.82
N LEU A 50 -32.50 12.10 -25.27
CA LEU A 50 -31.75 10.98 -25.82
C LEU A 50 -31.10 10.20 -24.68
N LEU A 51 -31.23 8.87 -24.71
CA LEU A 51 -30.63 7.97 -23.74
C LEU A 51 -29.49 7.23 -24.40
N LYS A 52 -28.26 7.39 -23.88
CA LYS A 52 -27.13 6.54 -24.24
C LYS A 52 -26.89 5.54 -23.12
N THR A 53 -27.08 4.27 -23.40
CA THR A 53 -26.80 3.18 -22.47
C THR A 53 -25.54 2.45 -22.92
N THR A 54 -24.55 2.36 -22.04
CA THR A 54 -23.28 1.68 -22.30
C THR A 54 -23.14 0.49 -21.37
N ASP A 55 -22.70 -0.66 -21.89
CA ASP A 55 -22.22 -1.78 -21.07
C ASP A 55 -20.90 -1.36 -20.42
N VAL A 56 -20.87 -1.29 -19.10
CA VAL A 56 -19.69 -0.92 -18.29
C VAL A 56 -19.23 -2.08 -17.42
N THR A 57 -19.59 -3.32 -17.77
CA THR A 57 -19.27 -4.52 -16.99
C THR A 57 -17.77 -4.67 -16.78
N GLU A 58 -16.97 -4.56 -17.85
CA GLU A 58 -15.51 -4.69 -17.75
C GLU A 58 -14.89 -3.63 -16.85
N GLN A 59 -15.35 -2.37 -16.97
CA GLN A 59 -14.90 -1.27 -16.14
C GLN A 59 -15.26 -1.49 -14.67
N GLN A 60 -16.50 -1.91 -14.39
CA GLN A 60 -16.94 -2.20 -13.02
C GLN A 60 -16.05 -3.29 -12.41
N GLN A 61 -15.91 -4.42 -13.10
CA GLN A 61 -15.10 -5.53 -12.60
C GLN A 61 -13.62 -5.14 -12.41
N ALA A 62 -13.07 -4.29 -13.26
CA ALA A 62 -11.70 -3.78 -13.09
C ALA A 62 -11.58 -2.90 -11.83
N GLU A 63 -12.53 -1.99 -11.60
CA GLU A 63 -12.57 -1.15 -10.41
C GLU A 63 -12.72 -1.97 -9.12
N GLU A 64 -13.60 -2.98 -9.12
CA GLU A 64 -13.79 -3.83 -7.94
C GLU A 64 -12.55 -4.72 -7.69
N ARG A 65 -11.94 -5.28 -8.74
CA ARG A 65 -10.66 -6.00 -8.60
C ARG A 65 -9.56 -5.10 -8.03
N ALA A 66 -9.44 -3.86 -8.52
CA ALA A 66 -8.46 -2.91 -8.00
C ALA A 66 -8.72 -2.59 -6.53
N ARG A 67 -9.98 -2.36 -6.15
CA ARG A 67 -10.37 -2.10 -4.75
C ARG A 67 -10.03 -3.27 -3.83
N ILE A 68 -10.28 -4.50 -4.26
CA ILE A 68 -9.94 -5.71 -3.48
C ILE A 68 -8.43 -5.81 -3.31
N ILE A 69 -7.66 -5.65 -4.39
CA ILE A 69 -6.19 -5.71 -4.35
C ILE A 69 -5.63 -4.63 -3.40
N GLU A 70 -6.13 -3.40 -3.48
CA GLU A 70 -5.71 -2.31 -2.60
C GLU A 70 -6.02 -2.61 -1.13
N ARG A 71 -7.24 -3.08 -0.84
CA ARG A 71 -7.62 -3.47 0.52
C ARG A 71 -6.73 -4.58 1.06
N ASP A 72 -6.52 -5.64 0.29
CA ASP A 72 -5.74 -6.79 0.70
C ASP A 72 -4.25 -6.41 0.90
N LEU A 73 -3.73 -5.48 0.08
CA LEU A 73 -2.39 -4.91 0.27
C LEU A 73 -2.29 -4.13 1.58
N LEU A 74 -3.25 -3.24 1.86
CA LEU A 74 -3.28 -2.45 3.09
C LEU A 74 -3.40 -3.33 4.34
N GLU A 75 -4.23 -4.37 4.29
CA GLU A 75 -4.39 -5.33 5.39
C GLU A 75 -3.10 -6.13 5.61
N SER A 76 -2.45 -6.59 4.54
CA SER A 76 -1.18 -7.30 4.60
C SER A 76 -0.06 -6.44 5.19
N GLN A 77 0.02 -5.16 4.80
CA GLN A 77 0.97 -4.19 5.35
C GLN A 77 0.70 -3.94 6.84
N ALA A 78 -0.56 -3.64 7.20
CA ALA A 78 -0.94 -3.41 8.59
C ALA A 78 -0.65 -4.63 9.48
N ARG A 79 -0.94 -5.84 9.00
CA ARG A 79 -0.62 -7.09 9.69
C ARG A 79 0.88 -7.27 9.88
N SER A 80 1.67 -6.96 8.86
CA SER A 80 3.14 -7.07 8.92
C SER A 80 3.71 -6.09 9.95
N SER A 81 3.33 -4.81 9.90
CA SER A 81 3.74 -3.82 10.90
C SER A 81 3.29 -4.21 12.30
N PHE A 82 2.05 -4.68 12.48
CA PHE A 82 1.55 -5.14 13.77
C PHE A 82 2.41 -6.28 14.35
N ILE A 83 2.79 -7.25 13.54
CA ILE A 83 3.65 -8.36 13.97
C ILE A 83 5.02 -7.83 14.41
N LEU A 84 5.67 -6.98 13.60
CA LEU A 84 7.00 -6.44 13.92
C LEU A 84 7.00 -5.59 15.20
N GLU A 85 5.92 -4.85 15.46
CA GLU A 85 5.74 -4.06 16.68
C GLU A 85 5.42 -4.91 17.92
N ALA A 86 4.69 -6.02 17.75
CA ALA A 86 4.31 -6.89 18.87
C ALA A 86 5.46 -7.78 19.36
N LEU A 87 6.52 -7.96 18.56
CA LEU A 87 7.66 -8.78 18.93
C LEU A 87 8.41 -8.17 20.14
N PRO A 88 8.76 -8.97 21.17
CA PRO A 88 9.52 -8.48 22.32
C PRO A 88 11.01 -8.29 22.02
N VAL A 89 11.39 -8.09 20.76
CA VAL A 89 12.76 -7.90 20.28
C VAL A 89 12.87 -6.60 19.50
N MET A 90 14.07 -6.03 19.43
CA MET A 90 14.33 -4.88 18.57
C MET A 90 14.47 -5.38 17.14
N VAL A 91 13.69 -4.79 16.23
CA VAL A 91 13.63 -5.23 14.83
C VAL A 91 13.90 -4.04 13.93
N TRP A 92 14.62 -4.32 12.86
CA TRP A 92 14.84 -3.39 11.77
C TRP A 92 14.82 -4.15 10.45
N THR A 93 14.46 -3.46 9.37
CA THR A 93 14.44 -4.02 8.02
C THR A 93 15.27 -3.16 7.09
N THR A 94 15.67 -3.76 5.97
CA THR A 94 16.37 -3.09 4.90
C THR A 94 15.76 -3.43 3.56
N ARG A 95 15.93 -2.51 2.62
CA ARG A 95 15.74 -2.77 1.20
C ARG A 95 16.82 -3.73 0.68
N ALA A 96 16.63 -4.23 -0.53
CA ALA A 96 17.57 -5.12 -1.21
C ALA A 96 18.95 -4.48 -1.48
N ASP A 97 19.06 -3.15 -1.45
CA ASP A 97 20.32 -2.41 -1.59
C ASP A 97 21.06 -2.20 -0.25
N GLY A 98 20.60 -2.84 0.83
CA GLY A 98 21.20 -2.76 2.15
C GLY A 98 20.87 -1.48 2.93
N VAL A 99 19.99 -0.64 2.39
CA VAL A 99 19.57 0.61 3.04
C VAL A 99 18.47 0.30 4.05
N ALA A 100 18.69 0.66 5.32
CA ALA A 100 17.69 0.47 6.37
C ALA A 100 16.46 1.34 6.11
N ASP A 101 15.26 0.75 6.15
CA ASP A 101 14.01 1.42 5.81
C ASP A 101 12.97 1.43 6.93
N TYR A 102 13.14 0.61 7.96
CA TYR A 102 12.24 0.60 9.10
C TYR A 102 12.91 0.06 10.38
N PHE A 103 12.48 0.59 11.53
CA PHE A 103 12.85 0.19 12.88
C PHE A 103 11.59 0.14 13.74
N ASN A 104 11.37 -0.92 14.52
CA ASN A 104 10.19 -1.00 15.38
C ASN A 104 10.27 -0.06 16.58
N GLN A 105 9.15 0.20 17.24
CA GLN A 105 9.07 1.14 18.36
C GLN A 105 9.99 0.75 19.52
N ARG A 106 10.23 -0.55 19.71
CA ARG A 106 11.14 -1.06 20.75
C ARG A 106 12.59 -0.63 20.48
N TRP A 107 13.05 -0.67 19.21
CA TRP A 107 14.36 -0.15 18.83
C TRP A 107 14.46 1.35 19.09
N LEU A 108 13.49 2.13 18.59
CA LEU A 108 13.49 3.59 18.74
C LEU A 108 13.43 4.03 20.21
N THR A 109 12.67 3.31 21.03
CA THR A 109 12.62 3.55 22.50
C THR A 109 13.95 3.20 23.16
N PHE A 110 14.64 2.17 22.69
CA PHE A 110 15.93 1.75 23.23
C PHE A 110 17.05 2.76 22.92
N THR A 111 17.11 3.25 21.68
CA THR A 111 18.12 4.22 21.25
C THR A 111 17.75 5.66 21.60
N GLY A 112 16.45 5.95 21.76
CA GLY A 112 15.93 7.29 21.98
C GLY A 112 15.92 8.16 20.72
N LYS A 113 16.15 7.55 19.55
CA LYS A 113 16.17 8.22 18.25
C LYS A 113 14.82 8.15 17.56
N GLN A 114 14.59 9.09 16.65
CA GLN A 114 13.47 9.05 15.72
C GLN A 114 13.80 8.20 14.49
N MET A 115 12.77 7.68 13.82
CA MET A 115 12.91 6.85 12.62
C MET A 115 13.82 7.50 11.57
N GLU A 116 13.63 8.79 11.32
CA GLU A 116 14.37 9.56 10.31
C GLU A 116 15.87 9.65 10.58
N GLN A 117 16.29 9.41 11.83
CA GLN A 117 17.69 9.41 12.25
C GLN A 117 18.34 8.02 12.14
N GLU A 118 17.55 6.95 12.04
CA GLU A 118 18.04 5.57 12.00
C GLU A 118 18.04 5.02 10.57
N VAL A 119 17.05 5.40 9.75
CA VAL A 119 16.93 4.98 8.35
C VAL A 119 18.15 5.37 7.51
N GLY A 120 18.32 4.70 6.38
CA GLY A 120 19.52 4.81 5.58
C GLY A 120 20.69 4.08 6.25
N PHE A 121 21.72 4.84 6.57
CA PHE A 121 22.88 4.40 7.34
C PHE A 121 22.97 5.11 8.70
N GLY A 122 21.93 5.84 9.12
CA GLY A 122 21.92 6.62 10.36
C GLY A 122 21.98 5.77 11.64
N TRP A 123 21.60 4.50 11.55
CA TRP A 123 21.77 3.53 12.65
C TRP A 123 23.24 3.34 13.06
N LEU A 124 24.18 3.44 12.10
CA LEU A 124 25.61 3.42 12.42
C LEU A 124 25.98 4.57 13.35
N ASP A 125 25.19 5.66 13.35
CA ASP A 125 25.50 6.79 14.21
C ASP A 125 25.36 6.49 15.71
N GLY A 126 24.50 5.52 16.05
CA GLY A 126 24.32 5.05 17.42
C GLY A 126 25.35 4.01 17.85
N VAL A 127 26.14 3.47 16.92
CA VAL A 127 27.20 2.50 17.21
C VAL A 127 28.41 3.24 17.78
N HIS A 128 29.04 2.66 18.80
CA HIS A 128 30.26 3.18 19.41
C HIS A 128 31.34 3.41 18.33
N SER A 129 32.12 4.48 18.48
CA SER A 129 33.11 4.91 17.47
C SER A 129 34.05 3.80 17.01
N ASP A 130 34.53 3.00 17.96
CA ASP A 130 35.47 1.90 17.69
C ASP A 130 34.84 0.73 16.91
N ASP A 131 33.52 0.57 17.02
CA ASP A 131 32.78 -0.56 16.44
C ASP A 131 32.10 -0.16 15.11
N ARG A 132 31.99 1.14 14.81
CA ARG A 132 31.27 1.65 13.62
C ARG A 132 31.80 1.08 12.31
N ALA A 133 33.13 1.09 12.14
CA ALA A 133 33.76 0.66 10.90
C ALA A 133 33.59 -0.84 10.66
N SER A 134 33.76 -1.66 11.71
CA SER A 134 33.58 -3.12 11.63
C SER A 134 32.11 -3.49 11.42
N ALA A 135 31.18 -2.85 12.14
CA ALA A 135 29.74 -3.09 11.98
C ALA A 135 29.25 -2.75 10.57
N GLY A 136 29.69 -1.61 10.01
CA GLY A 136 29.35 -1.20 8.65
C GLY A 136 29.96 -2.09 7.57
N ALA A 137 31.21 -2.54 7.76
CA ALA A 137 31.85 -3.47 6.82
C ALA A 137 31.16 -4.85 6.83
N ALA A 138 30.85 -5.39 8.00
CA ALA A 138 30.12 -6.65 8.14
C ALA A 138 28.71 -6.54 7.53
N TRP A 139 28.03 -5.39 7.69
CA TRP A 139 26.73 -5.17 7.08
C TRP A 139 26.82 -5.13 5.56
N ARG A 140 27.82 -4.41 5.03
CA ARG A 140 28.08 -4.36 3.59
C ARG A 140 28.30 -5.73 2.99
N GLN A 141 29.16 -6.51 3.63
CA GLN A 141 29.41 -7.87 3.19
C GLN A 141 28.12 -8.69 3.14
N ALA A 142 27.28 -8.62 4.19
CA ALA A 142 26.07 -9.42 4.29
C ALA A 142 25.04 -9.10 3.19
N TYR A 143 24.78 -7.82 2.89
CA TYR A 143 23.78 -7.48 1.86
C TYR A 143 24.33 -7.68 0.43
N GLU A 144 25.65 -7.53 0.20
CA GLU A 144 26.26 -7.78 -1.11
C GLU A 144 26.33 -9.28 -1.44
N SER A 145 26.58 -10.13 -0.44
CA SER A 145 26.64 -11.58 -0.62
C SER A 145 25.28 -12.29 -0.47
N GLY A 146 24.28 -11.61 0.10
CA GLY A 146 23.01 -12.21 0.48
C GLY A 146 23.11 -13.20 1.66
N THR A 147 24.15 -13.11 2.49
CA THR A 147 24.34 -13.99 3.65
C THR A 147 23.77 -13.38 4.93
N SER A 148 23.55 -14.21 5.97
CA SER A 148 23.09 -13.72 7.27
C SER A 148 24.07 -12.72 7.88
N TYR A 149 23.55 -11.59 8.36
CA TYR A 149 24.33 -10.62 9.12
C TYR A 149 24.40 -11.04 10.59
N GLN A 150 25.61 -11.35 11.06
CA GLN A 150 25.88 -11.65 12.46
C GLN A 150 27.02 -10.79 12.97
N THR A 151 26.78 -10.04 14.04
CA THR A 151 27.79 -9.14 14.61
C THR A 151 27.51 -8.84 16.07
N GLU A 152 28.54 -8.38 16.77
CA GLU A 152 28.42 -7.87 18.12
C GLU A 152 29.08 -6.50 18.21
N TYR A 153 28.32 -5.49 18.63
CA TYR A 153 28.82 -4.12 18.78
C TYR A 153 28.16 -3.40 19.97
N ARG A 154 28.79 -2.31 20.41
CA ARG A 154 28.25 -1.44 21.46
C ARG A 154 27.34 -0.38 20.83
N LEU A 155 26.11 -0.26 21.33
CA LEU A 155 25.13 0.74 20.91
C LEU A 155 24.85 1.72 22.05
N HIS A 156 24.75 3.00 21.72
CA HIS A 156 24.32 4.05 22.63
C HIS A 156 22.81 3.96 22.87
N CYS A 157 22.42 3.97 24.14
CA CYS A 157 21.02 3.92 24.57
C CYS A 157 20.48 5.32 24.93
N ALA A 158 19.16 5.43 24.96
CA ALA A 158 18.46 6.65 25.38
C ALA A 158 18.84 7.12 26.80
N ASP A 159 19.21 6.19 27.67
CA ASP A 159 19.64 6.45 29.06
C ASP A 159 21.12 6.93 29.15
N GLY A 160 21.79 7.13 28.02
CA GLY A 160 23.19 7.54 27.93
C GLY A 160 24.19 6.42 28.18
N ARG A 161 23.73 5.19 28.45
CA ARG A 161 24.62 4.03 28.66
C ARG A 161 24.97 3.38 27.33
N LEU A 162 26.11 2.68 27.34
CA LEU A 162 26.51 1.78 26.26
C LEU A 162 26.07 0.36 26.60
N ARG A 163 25.40 -0.30 25.67
CA ARG A 163 25.01 -1.71 25.81
C ARG A 163 25.56 -2.50 24.63
N ARG A 164 26.06 -3.70 24.91
CA ARG A 164 26.51 -4.63 23.87
C ARG A 164 25.29 -5.33 23.28
N LEU A 165 25.17 -5.27 21.96
CA LEU A 165 24.14 -5.95 21.20
C LEU A 165 24.79 -7.03 20.35
N SER A 166 24.17 -8.20 20.34
CA SER A 166 24.53 -9.33 19.49
C SER A 166 23.39 -9.52 18.49
N LEU A 167 23.65 -9.28 17.20
CA LEU A 167 22.77 -9.68 16.12
C LEU A 167 23.21 -11.08 15.66
N LEU A 168 22.29 -12.03 15.72
CA LEU A 168 22.46 -13.44 15.36
C LEU A 168 21.56 -13.77 14.17
#